data_AF-A0A951R7C6-F1
#
_entry.id   AF-A0A951R7C6-F1
#
_cell.length_a   1.000
_cell.length_b   1.000
_cell.length_c   1.000
_cell.angle_alpha   90.00
_cell.angle_beta   90.00
_cell.angle_gamma   90.00
#
_symmetry.space_group_name_H-M   'P 1'
#
loop_
_entity.id
_entity.type
_entity.pdbx_description
1 polymer ?
#
loop_
_entity_poly.entity_id
_entity_poly.type
_entity_poly.pdbx_seq_one_letter_code
_entity_poly.pdbx_strand_id
1 'polypeptide(L)'
;MDCYSFDKVLSDYIDSNLSVKQQQEAKEHIAACPGCREKLADMVNMLNTLRSLPACCVRPGFEARLMARIARGKQKKEMPFANMLREYARVISVAAAVMLLFATSLFVYTSVVLPGHNAAPPAAEIRSIEPAPAAPLAPRQELPTTGSEK
;
A
#
# COMPACT_ATOMS: atom_id res chain seq x y z
N MET A 1 -53.28 -6.00 -6.39
CA MET A 1 -53.26 -4.60 -5.92
C MET A 1 -54.62 -3.94 -6.07
N ASP A 2 -54.88 -2.84 -5.37
CA ASP A 2 -56.06 -1.98 -5.48
C ASP A 2 -55.81 -0.76 -6.39
N CYS A 3 -56.88 -0.06 -6.78
CA CYS A 3 -56.79 1.06 -7.72
C CYS A 3 -55.91 2.21 -7.20
N TYR A 4 -55.91 2.47 -5.89
CA TYR A 4 -55.11 3.52 -5.29
C TYR A 4 -53.61 3.20 -5.34
N SER A 5 -53.23 1.96 -5.05
CA SER A 5 -51.84 1.53 -5.16
C SER A 5 -51.38 1.53 -6.62
N PHE A 6 -52.23 1.12 -7.56
CA PHE A 6 -51.90 1.15 -8.99
C PHE A 6 -51.63 2.57 -9.49
N ASP A 7 -52.45 3.54 -9.08
CA ASP A 7 -52.30 4.96 -9.47
C ASP A 7 -50.93 5.53 -9.06
N LYS A 8 -50.41 5.12 -7.89
CA LYS A 8 -49.08 5.53 -7.42
C LYS A 8 -47.92 4.94 -8.22
N VAL A 9 -48.10 3.73 -8.74
CA VAL A 9 -47.06 3.01 -9.49
C VAL A 9 -47.25 3.10 -11.00
N LEU A 10 -48.25 3.85 -11.47
CA LEU A 10 -48.62 3.93 -12.87
C LEU A 10 -47.48 4.48 -13.74
N SER A 11 -46.83 5.56 -13.30
CA SER A 11 -45.67 6.14 -13.99
C SER A 11 -44.50 5.15 -14.04
N ASP A 12 -44.17 4.51 -12.91
CA ASP A 12 -43.11 3.50 -12.84
C ASP A 12 -43.42 2.27 -13.71
N TYR A 13 -44.72 1.92 -13.87
CA TYR A 13 -45.17 0.87 -14.76
C TYR A 13 -44.90 1.22 -16.23
N ILE A 14 -45.20 2.46 -16.64
CA ILE A 14 -44.96 2.96 -17.99
C ILE A 14 -43.46 3.02 -18.29
N ASP A 15 -42.65 3.48 -17.33
CA ASP A 15 -41.19 3.60 -17.45
C ASP A 15 -40.45 2.26 -17.25
N SER A 16 -41.17 1.16 -17.02
CA SER A 16 -40.60 -0.18 -16.76
C SER A 16 -39.62 -0.22 -15.58
N ASN A 17 -39.88 0.58 -14.54
CA ASN A 17 -39.05 0.72 -13.34
C ASN A 17 -39.57 -0.10 -12.13
N LEU A 18 -40.66 -0.85 -12.31
CA LEU A 18 -41.23 -1.70 -11.26
C LEU A 18 -40.46 -3.01 -11.10
N SER A 19 -40.46 -3.53 -9.86
CA SER A 19 -40.00 -4.89 -9.60
C SER A 19 -40.87 -5.93 -10.31
N VAL A 20 -40.33 -7.11 -10.60
CA VAL A 20 -41.04 -8.19 -11.29
C VAL A 20 -42.37 -8.54 -10.61
N LYS A 21 -42.39 -8.57 -9.27
CA LYS A 21 -43.59 -8.85 -8.49
C LYS A 21 -44.66 -7.77 -8.68
N GLN A 22 -44.28 -6.49 -8.54
CA GLN A 22 -45.21 -5.37 -8.72
C GLN A 22 -45.73 -5.28 -10.15
N GLN A 23 -44.89 -5.59 -11.14
CA GLN A 23 -45.30 -5.60 -12.54
C GLN A 23 -46.35 -6.68 -12.81
N GLN A 24 -46.21 -7.86 -12.21
CA GLN A 24 -47.19 -8.92 -12.32
C GLN A 24 -48.52 -8.54 -11.65
N GLU A 25 -48.48 -8.03 -10.42
CA GLU A 25 -49.68 -7.55 -9.72
C GLU A 25 -50.38 -6.42 -10.51
N ALA A 26 -49.62 -5.55 -11.19
CA ALA A 26 -50.15 -4.45 -11.99
C ALA A 26 -50.88 -4.97 -13.22
N LYS A 27 -50.28 -5.94 -13.93
CA LYS A 27 -50.88 -6.59 -15.08
C LYS A 27 -52.19 -7.28 -14.71
N GLU A 28 -52.20 -8.02 -13.60
CA GLU A 28 -53.41 -8.67 -13.07
C GLU A 28 -54.50 -7.64 -12.76
N HIS A 29 -54.13 -6.51 -12.15
CA HIS A 29 -55.08 -5.44 -11.84
C HIS A 29 -55.66 -4.75 -13.08
N ILE A 30 -54.83 -4.42 -14.07
CA ILE A 30 -55.28 -3.82 -15.33
C ILE A 30 -56.20 -4.77 -16.11
N ALA A 31 -55.95 -6.08 -16.03
CA ALA A 31 -56.81 -7.09 -16.66
C ALA A 31 -58.18 -7.18 -15.98
N ALA A 32 -58.25 -6.98 -14.65
CA ALA A 32 -59.48 -7.05 -13.88
C ALA A 32 -60.26 -5.72 -13.80
N CYS A 33 -59.58 -4.57 -13.90
CA CYS A 33 -60.18 -3.25 -13.69
C CYS A 33 -60.18 -2.40 -14.97
N PRO A 34 -61.37 -2.17 -15.60
CA PRO A 34 -61.45 -1.40 -16.83
C PRO A 34 -61.10 0.09 -16.64
N GLY A 35 -61.39 0.69 -15.48
CA GLY A 35 -61.07 2.09 -15.21
C GLY A 35 -59.57 2.36 -15.11
N CYS A 36 -58.81 1.45 -14.49
CA CYS A 36 -57.34 1.56 -14.45
C CYS A 36 -56.71 1.30 -15.83
N ARG A 37 -57.32 0.45 -16.66
CA ARG A 37 -56.92 0.23 -18.04
C ARG A 37 -57.11 1.48 -18.92
N GLU A 38 -58.24 2.16 -18.77
CA GLU A 38 -58.53 3.40 -19.49
C GLU A 38 -57.55 4.52 -19.09
N LYS A 39 -57.34 4.72 -17.78
CA LYS A 39 -56.33 5.66 -17.27
C LYS A 39 -54.93 5.42 -17.85
N LEU A 40 -54.50 4.15 -17.90
CA LEU A 40 -53.22 3.78 -18.50
C LEU A 40 -53.18 4.14 -19.99
N ALA A 41 -54.26 3.85 -20.73
CA ALA A 41 -54.35 4.18 -22.15
C ALA A 41 -54.27 5.70 -22.38
N ASP A 42 -54.94 6.50 -21.56
CA ASP A 42 -54.88 7.96 -21.63
C ASP A 42 -53.46 8.51 -21.41
N MET A 43 -52.76 8.04 -20.38
CA MET A 43 -51.37 8.44 -20.13
C MET A 43 -50.45 8.04 -21.29
N VAL A 44 -50.59 6.83 -21.82
CA VAL A 44 -49.79 6.34 -22.96
C VAL A 44 -50.08 7.17 -24.21
N ASN A 45 -51.33 7.55 -24.45
CA ASN A 45 -51.71 8.41 -25.56
C ASN A 45 -51.07 9.81 -25.44
N MET A 46 -51.08 10.42 -24.25
CA MET A 46 -50.38 11.69 -24.01
C MET A 46 -48.87 11.58 -24.26
N LEU A 47 -48.24 10.47 -23.87
CA LEU A 47 -46.81 10.26 -24.13
C LEU A 47 -46.54 10.08 -25.63
N ASN A 48 -47.41 9.39 -26.35
CA ASN A 48 -47.27 9.21 -27.79
C ASN A 48 -47.43 10.52 -28.57
N THR A 49 -48.34 11.41 -28.14
CA THR A 49 -48.46 12.75 -28.75
C THR A 49 -47.24 13.62 -28.44
N LEU A 50 -46.65 13.51 -27.25
CA LEU A 50 -45.39 14.20 -26.95
C LEU A 50 -44.20 13.65 -27.76
N ARG A 51 -44.18 12.34 -28.02
CA ARG A 51 -43.14 11.68 -28.82
C ARG A 51 -43.24 11.99 -30.32
N SER A 52 -44.41 12.38 -30.82
CA SER A 52 -44.58 12.75 -32.23
C SER A 52 -44.03 14.14 -32.56
N LEU A 53 -43.60 14.91 -31.55
CA LEU A 53 -42.92 16.17 -31.79
C LEU A 53 -41.63 15.95 -32.60
N PRO A 54 -41.31 16.88 -33.52
CA PRO A 54 -40.10 16.78 -34.32
C PRO A 54 -38.87 16.75 -33.41
N ALA A 55 -37.98 15.79 -33.68
CA ALA A 55 -36.71 15.71 -32.97
C ALA A 55 -35.95 17.04 -33.15
N CYS A 56 -35.54 17.65 -32.05
CA CYS A 56 -34.72 18.85 -32.09
C CYS A 56 -33.41 18.54 -32.83
N CYS A 57 -33.22 19.13 -34.01
CA CYS A 57 -31.95 19.07 -34.72
C CYS A 57 -30.87 19.69 -33.85
N VAL A 58 -29.90 18.88 -33.43
CA VAL A 58 -28.76 19.35 -32.67
C VAL A 58 -27.81 20.10 -33.62
N ARG A 59 -27.23 21.22 -33.15
CA ARG A 59 -26.25 21.98 -33.94
C ARG A 59 -25.11 21.08 -34.43
N PRO A 60 -24.64 21.20 -35.69
CA PRO A 60 -23.52 20.44 -36.20
C PRO A 60 -22.30 20.49 -35.26
N GLY A 61 -21.63 19.34 -35.12
CA GLY A 61 -20.45 19.16 -34.27
C GLY A 61 -20.74 19.07 -32.76
N PHE A 62 -22.00 18.98 -32.31
CA PHE A 62 -22.30 18.74 -30.90
C PHE A 62 -21.77 17.40 -30.41
N GLU A 63 -21.98 16.33 -31.18
CA GLU A 63 -21.49 14.99 -30.85
C GLU A 63 -19.96 14.97 -30.68
N ALA A 64 -19.23 15.54 -31.64
CA ALA A 64 -17.78 15.64 -31.55
C ALA A 64 -17.32 16.41 -30.29
N ARG A 65 -17.97 17.54 -29.97
CA ARG A 65 -17.69 18.31 -28.74
C ARG A 65 -18.02 17.51 -27.47
N LEU A 66 -19.13 16.77 -27.46
CA LEU A 66 -19.55 15.93 -26.35
C LEU A 66 -18.55 14.80 -26.11
N MET A 67 -18.19 14.07 -27.17
CA MET A 67 -17.24 12.96 -27.10
C MET A 67 -15.85 13.44 -26.66
N ALA A 68 -15.40 14.60 -27.16
CA ALA A 68 -14.15 15.21 -26.69
C ALA A 68 -14.19 15.55 -25.19
N ARG A 69 -15.33 16.00 -24.66
CA ARG A 69 -15.48 16.27 -23.21
C ARG A 69 -15.50 14.99 -22.39
N ILE A 70 -16.20 13.95 -22.84
CA ILE A 70 -16.24 12.64 -22.17
C ILE A 70 -14.83 12.03 -22.12
N ALA A 71 -14.09 12.06 -23.23
CA ALA A 71 -12.73 11.56 -23.30
C ALA A 71 -11.79 12.29 -22.33
N ARG A 72 -11.86 13.63 -22.26
CA ARG A 72 -11.09 14.44 -21.29
C ARG A 72 -11.43 14.10 -19.84
N GLY A 73 -12.70 13.84 -19.54
CA GLY A 73 -13.15 13.42 -18.21
C GLY A 73 -12.57 12.07 -17.77
N LYS A 74 -12.47 11.11 -18.70
CA LYS A 74 -11.83 9.80 -18.44
C LYS A 74 -10.32 9.93 -18.22
N GLN A 75 -9.65 10.77 -19.02
CA GLN A 75 -8.19 10.97 -18.95
C GLN A 75 -7.73 11.65 -17.65
N LYS A 76 -8.58 12.46 -17.01
CA LYS A 76 -8.23 13.14 -15.74
C LYS A 76 -8.06 12.23 -14.52
N LYS A 77 -8.37 10.93 -14.63
CA LYS A 77 -8.31 10.00 -13.49
C LYS A 77 -6.99 9.24 -13.36
N GLU A 78 -6.10 9.34 -14.35
CA GLU A 78 -4.76 8.77 -14.22
C GLU A 78 -3.83 9.85 -13.66
N MET A 79 -3.78 9.95 -12.33
CA MET A 79 -2.73 10.72 -11.66
C MET A 79 -1.40 9.99 -11.95
N PRO A 80 -0.51 10.54 -12.79
CA PRO A 80 0.72 9.84 -13.18
C PRO A 80 1.61 9.55 -11.96
N PHE A 81 1.50 10.39 -10.93
CA PHE A 81 2.21 10.24 -9.67
C PHE A 81 1.77 9.00 -8.88
N ALA A 82 0.51 8.59 -8.94
CA ALA A 82 0.02 7.43 -8.18
C ALA A 82 0.56 6.10 -8.73
N ASN A 83 0.66 5.98 -10.06
CA ASN A 83 1.26 4.81 -10.70
C ASN A 83 2.78 4.77 -10.47
N MET A 84 3.46 5.92 -10.56
CA MET A 84 4.90 6.03 -10.26
C MET A 84 5.20 5.67 -8.80
N LEU A 85 4.44 6.19 -7.84
CA LEU A 85 4.63 5.87 -6.42
C LEU A 85 4.37 4.38 -6.13
N ARG A 86 3.40 3.76 -6.80
CA ARG A 86 3.09 2.33 -6.68
C ARG A 86 4.20 1.43 -7.22
N GLU A 87 4.89 1.85 -8.28
CA GLU A 87 5.98 1.10 -8.89
C GLU A 87 7.26 1.19 -8.04
N TYR A 88 7.60 2.38 -7.56
CA TYR A 88 8.71 2.56 -6.60
C TYR A 88 8.43 1.90 -5.25
N ALA A 89 7.19 1.92 -4.75
CA ALA A 89 6.83 1.26 -3.49
C ALA A 89 7.10 -0.26 -3.52
N ARG A 90 6.89 -0.94 -4.66
CA ARG A 90 7.24 -2.37 -4.79
C ARG A 90 8.74 -2.59 -4.67
N VAL A 91 9.54 -1.82 -5.40
CA VAL A 91 11.01 -1.97 -5.36
C VAL A 91 11.57 -1.64 -3.96
N ILE A 92 11.07 -0.57 -3.34
CA ILE A 92 11.44 -0.18 -1.98
C ILE A 92 11.07 -1.28 -0.97
N SER A 93 9.88 -1.90 -1.09
CA SER A 93 9.48 -2.99 -0.20
C SER A 93 10.37 -4.22 -0.29
N VAL A 94 10.80 -4.60 -1.51
CA VAL A 94 11.69 -5.74 -1.72
C VAL A 94 13.09 -5.45 -1.18
N ALA A 95 13.63 -4.25 -1.46
CA ALA A 95 14.92 -3.83 -0.94
C ALA A 95 14.94 -3.76 0.59
N ALA A 96 13.87 -3.23 1.21
CA ALA A 96 13.75 -3.18 2.67
C ALA A 96 13.69 -4.58 3.29
N ALA A 97 12.96 -5.52 2.68
CA ALA A 97 12.91 -6.91 3.15
C ALA A 97 14.28 -7.60 3.08
N VAL A 98 15.01 -7.43 1.98
CA VAL A 98 16.37 -7.98 1.83
C VAL A 98 17.34 -7.36 2.84
N MET A 99 17.28 -6.04 3.05
CA MET A 99 18.09 -5.36 4.06
C MET A 99 17.78 -5.84 5.48
N LEU A 100 16.51 -6.07 5.81
CA LEU A 100 16.11 -6.63 7.11
C LEU A 100 16.65 -8.04 7.30
N LEU A 101 16.55 -8.90 6.28
CA LEU A 101 17.10 -10.26 6.33
C LEU A 101 18.63 -10.27 6.46
N PHE A 102 19.32 -9.37 5.76
CA PHE A 102 20.77 -9.23 5.88
C PHE A 102 21.16 -8.71 7.27
N ALA A 103 20.47 -7.69 7.78
CA ALA A 103 20.75 -7.13 9.09
C ALA A 103 20.50 -8.14 10.22
N THR A 104 19.40 -8.90 10.16
CA THR A 104 19.14 -9.97 11.15
C THR A 104 20.15 -11.10 11.03
N SER A 105 20.54 -11.49 9.82
CA SER A 105 21.58 -12.51 9.60
C SER A 105 22.94 -12.08 10.17
N LEU A 106 23.36 -10.84 9.91
CA LEU A 106 24.58 -10.28 10.48
C LEU A 106 24.51 -10.20 12.00
N PHE A 107 23.38 -9.76 12.55
CA PHE A 107 23.17 -9.68 13.99
C PHE A 107 23.32 -11.06 14.66
N VAL A 108 22.67 -12.09 14.10
CA VAL A 108 22.80 -13.47 14.57
C VAL A 108 24.24 -13.98 14.43
N TYR A 109 24.92 -13.69 13.32
CA TYR A 109 26.31 -14.10 13.13
C TYR A 109 27.23 -13.46 14.17
N THR A 110 27.09 -12.16 14.43
CA THR A 110 27.89 -11.47 15.45
C THR A 110 27.57 -11.93 16.88
N SER A 111 26.32 -12.24 17.19
CA SER A 111 25.88 -12.57 18.55
C SER A 111 26.03 -14.06 18.91
N VAL A 112 25.96 -14.96 17.93
CA VAL A 112 26.00 -16.42 18.15
C VAL A 112 27.33 -17.04 17.76
N VAL A 113 27.99 -16.58 16.69
CA VAL A 113 29.25 -17.17 16.19
C VAL A 113 30.48 -16.48 16.80
N LEU A 114 30.35 -15.24 17.26
CA LEU A 114 31.44 -14.46 17.87
C LEU A 114 31.18 -14.13 19.36
N PRO A 115 30.93 -15.09 20.27
CA PRO A 115 31.02 -14.83 21.70
C PRO A 115 32.51 -14.77 22.09
N GLY A 116 33.25 -13.73 21.66
CA GLY A 116 34.70 -13.74 21.82
C GLY A 116 35.46 -12.42 21.69
N HIS A 117 34.81 -11.28 21.45
CA HIS A 117 35.54 -10.00 21.29
C HIS A 117 35.32 -8.97 22.41
N ASN A 118 34.70 -9.34 23.54
CA ASN A 118 34.56 -8.45 24.71
C ASN A 118 35.06 -9.09 26.02
N ALA A 119 36.13 -9.90 25.95
CA ALA A 119 36.98 -10.10 27.11
C ALA A 119 38.25 -9.30 26.85
N ALA A 120 38.38 -8.14 27.49
CA ALA A 120 39.69 -7.50 27.62
C ALA A 120 40.65 -8.56 28.19
N PRO A 121 41.82 -8.81 27.57
CA PRO A 121 42.79 -9.69 28.19
C PRO A 121 43.15 -9.10 29.56
N PRO A 122 43.23 -9.89 30.65
CA PRO A 122 43.83 -9.37 31.87
C PRO A 122 45.22 -8.89 31.48
N ALA A 123 45.55 -7.65 31.82
CA ALA A 123 46.88 -7.10 31.62
C ALA A 123 47.87 -8.10 32.23
N ALA A 124 48.54 -8.86 31.36
CA ALA A 124 49.62 -9.72 31.76
C ALA A 124 50.71 -8.77 32.26
N GLU A 125 50.77 -8.61 33.58
CA GLU A 125 51.83 -7.91 34.27
C GLU A 125 53.12 -8.67 33.95
N ILE A 126 53.87 -8.13 32.98
CA ILE A 126 55.20 -8.61 32.62
C ILE A 126 56.08 -8.30 33.83
N ARG A 127 56.21 -9.27 34.75
CA ARG A 127 57.29 -9.26 35.73
C ARG A 127 58.60 -9.42 34.98
N SER A 128 59.32 -8.31 34.82
CA SER A 128 60.72 -8.30 34.43
C SER A 128 61.49 -9.25 35.35
N ILE A 129 62.05 -10.30 34.76
CA ILE A 129 63.04 -11.14 35.43
C ILE A 129 64.33 -10.32 35.42
N GLU A 130 64.72 -9.82 36.60
CA GLU A 130 66.03 -9.22 36.80
C GLU A 130 67.11 -10.30 36.59
N PRO A 131 68.10 -10.08 35.70
CA PRO A 131 69.13 -11.08 35.48
C PRO A 131 70.02 -11.18 36.72
N ALA A 132 70.09 -12.39 37.29
CA ALA A 132 70.94 -12.70 38.43
C ALA A 132 72.41 -12.36 38.13
N PRO A 133 73.13 -11.63 39.02
CA PRO A 133 74.53 -11.32 38.79
C PRO A 133 75.38 -12.59 38.87
N ALA A 134 76.15 -12.83 37.80
CA ALA A 134 77.12 -13.90 37.70
C ALA A 134 78.27 -13.69 38.70
N ALA A 135 78.32 -14.54 39.73
CA ALA A 135 79.58 -14.96 40.35
C ALA A 135 80.12 -16.17 39.55
N PRO A 136 81.42 -16.54 39.57
CA PRO A 136 82.48 -16.16 40.51
C PRO A 136 83.84 -15.86 39.84
N LEU A 137 84.88 -15.60 40.64
CA LEU A 137 86.21 -16.26 40.61
C LEU A 137 87.18 -15.51 41.54
N ALA A 138 87.54 -16.14 42.67
CA ALA A 138 88.78 -15.87 43.40
C ALA A 138 89.84 -16.90 42.94
N PRO A 139 91.13 -16.85 43.32
CA PRO A 139 91.93 -15.83 44.03
C PRO A 139 93.32 -15.54 43.37
N ARG A 140 94.03 -14.47 43.78
CA ARG A 140 95.50 -14.54 44.00
C ARG A 140 96.06 -13.33 44.78
N GLN A 141 96.84 -13.65 45.81
CA GLN A 141 97.68 -12.76 46.62
C GLN A 141 98.92 -12.32 45.84
N GLU A 142 99.49 -11.14 46.13
CA GLU A 142 100.94 -10.92 46.39
C GLU A 142 101.14 -9.72 47.37
N LEU A 143 101.97 -9.94 48.40
CA LEU A 143 102.62 -9.02 49.35
C LEU A 143 103.95 -8.51 48.70
N PRO A 144 104.87 -7.71 49.30
CA PRO A 144 104.90 -6.76 50.42
C PRO A 144 105.29 -5.32 49.92
N THR A 145 105.44 -4.25 50.72
CA THR A 145 106.68 -3.84 51.44
C THR A 145 106.48 -2.56 52.27
N THR A 146 106.80 -2.64 53.56
CA THR A 146 107.63 -1.75 54.40
C THR A 146 107.63 -0.20 54.26
N GLY A 147 107.64 0.46 55.43
CA GLY A 147 108.28 1.78 55.69
C GLY A 147 107.29 2.94 55.81
N SER A 148 106.96 3.51 56.97
CA SER A 148 107.74 4.13 58.06
C SER A 148 108.44 5.44 57.69
N GLU A 149 108.28 6.41 58.60
CA GLU A 149 108.86 7.76 58.72
C GLU A 149 108.12 8.86 57.93
N LYS A 150 107.62 9.93 58.57
CA LYS A 150 108.27 10.77 59.58
C LYS A 150 107.28 11.44 60.54
#